data_AF-A0A3N5DR21-F1
#
_entry.id   AF-A0A3N5DR21-F1
#
_cell.length_a   1.000
_cell.length_b   1.000
_cell.length_c   1.000
_cell.angle_alpha   90.00
_cell.angle_beta   90.00
_cell.angle_gamma   90.00
#
_symmetry.space_group_name_H-M   'P 1'
#
loop_
_entity.id
_entity.type
_entity.pdbx_description
1 polymer ?
#
loop_
_entity_poly.entity_id
_entity_poly.type
_entity_poly.pdbx_seq_one_letter_code
_entity_poly.pdbx_strand_id
1 'polypeptide(L)'
;MFKRIIRNYLDKNGIIISPAFNQAGDNELLNNLNDYIFDDLFVYNIERHHFDGVNGLPDVFFDEDPLTGISCFTRISDNIFLKNDEKSAFVFTHDFFKSDKLHIHKKNKSLTTDVFFKSVIKLTPKVSLFSFPLVVFGLLIPFYSNLFNSKLIYSDSLLSVMNFTFVFFIFLLFEMFFKHKVNNVSLGRIEKNSTTLSCYLARLIPSSKSNNISVKIRTIETSASSLWEVIPQSLADIVFMILLSICLVFMLGAYFSILLIYYIIFAFCMIYIRVKCYKSALATRELANEKLSYFISLERKKMNCCL
;
A
#
# COMPACT_ATOMS: atom_id res chain seq x y z
N MET A 1 30.08 -1.80 -12.29
CA MET A 1 29.09 -1.14 -13.22
C MET A 1 27.74 -1.85 -13.16
N PHE A 2 27.74 -3.18 -13.20
CA PHE A 2 26.59 -4.07 -13.01
C PHE A 2 25.69 -3.73 -11.81
N LYS A 3 26.27 -3.52 -10.63
CA LYS A 3 25.56 -3.10 -9.42
C LYS A 3 24.71 -1.82 -9.58
N ARG A 4 25.25 -0.79 -10.26
CA ARG A 4 24.53 0.48 -10.50
C ARG A 4 23.32 0.24 -11.42
N ILE A 5 23.51 -0.62 -12.40
CA ILE A 5 22.51 -1.03 -13.37
C ILE A 5 21.36 -1.80 -12.70
N ILE A 6 21.67 -2.81 -11.86
CA ILE A 6 20.65 -3.52 -11.07
C ILE A 6 19.91 -2.56 -10.14
N ARG A 7 20.63 -1.64 -9.50
CA ARG A 7 20.01 -0.63 -8.64
C ARG A 7 19.03 0.25 -9.40
N ASN A 8 19.40 0.76 -10.58
CA ASN A 8 18.49 1.56 -11.41
C ASN A 8 17.24 0.76 -11.79
N TYR A 9 17.39 -0.54 -12.11
CA TYR A 9 16.25 -1.42 -12.39
C TYR A 9 15.33 -1.60 -11.16
N LEU A 10 15.90 -1.86 -9.99
CA LEU A 10 15.16 -2.05 -8.75
C LEU A 10 14.44 -0.75 -8.32
N ASP A 11 15.13 0.39 -8.41
CA ASP A 11 14.58 1.71 -8.10
C ASP A 11 13.45 2.10 -9.07
N LYS A 12 13.61 1.83 -10.38
CA LYS A 12 12.55 2.07 -11.40
C LYS A 12 11.30 1.24 -11.14
N ASN A 13 11.46 0.01 -10.67
CA ASN A 13 10.35 -0.86 -10.28
C ASN A 13 9.85 -0.59 -8.84
N GLY A 14 10.44 0.38 -8.13
CA GLY A 14 10.05 0.78 -6.79
C GLY A 14 10.29 -0.29 -5.72
N ILE A 15 11.26 -1.18 -5.95
CA ILE A 15 11.65 -2.25 -5.04
C ILE A 15 12.57 -1.66 -3.96
N ILE A 16 12.30 -2.00 -2.69
CA ILE A 16 13.06 -1.48 -1.57
C ILE A 16 14.32 -2.32 -1.37
N ILE A 17 15.48 -1.68 -1.40
CA ILE A 17 16.79 -2.32 -1.33
C ILE A 17 17.42 -2.09 0.04
N SER A 18 18.12 -3.10 0.56
CA SER A 18 18.92 -3.00 1.78
C SER A 18 20.14 -2.07 1.62
N PRO A 19 20.51 -1.27 2.63
CA PRO A 19 21.74 -0.48 2.60
C PRO A 19 23.00 -1.33 2.40
N ALA A 20 22.97 -2.61 2.81
CA ALA A 20 24.04 -3.59 2.59
C ALA A 20 24.27 -3.89 1.10
N PHE A 21 23.28 -3.63 0.22
CA PHE A 21 23.44 -3.76 -1.22
C PHE A 21 24.62 -2.93 -1.72
N ASN A 22 24.89 -1.76 -1.13
CA ASN A 22 25.99 -0.88 -1.53
C ASN A 22 27.38 -1.44 -1.18
N GLN A 23 27.47 -2.47 -0.34
CA GLN A 23 28.72 -3.10 0.05
C GLN A 23 28.95 -4.47 -0.62
N ALA A 24 27.89 -5.09 -1.16
CA ALA A 24 27.99 -6.39 -1.84
C ALA A 24 28.85 -6.37 -3.12
N GLY A 25 29.61 -7.44 -3.34
CA GLY A 25 30.37 -7.67 -4.58
C GLY A 25 29.50 -8.13 -5.76
N ASP A 26 29.94 -7.92 -7.00
CA ASP A 26 29.15 -8.26 -8.20
C ASP A 26 28.80 -9.77 -8.28
N ASN A 27 29.71 -10.66 -7.86
CA ASN A 27 29.46 -12.12 -7.81
C ASN A 27 28.49 -12.53 -6.69
N GLU A 28 28.49 -11.80 -5.57
CA GLU A 28 27.53 -12.04 -4.47
C GLU A 28 26.12 -11.57 -4.87
N LEU A 29 26.01 -10.50 -5.65
CA LEU A 29 24.74 -10.00 -6.18
C LEU A 29 24.13 -10.95 -7.22
N LEU A 30 24.96 -11.63 -8.03
CA LEU A 30 24.50 -12.63 -8.99
C LEU A 30 23.88 -13.86 -8.31
N ASN A 31 24.48 -14.31 -7.20
CA ASN A 31 24.05 -15.53 -6.51
C ASN A 31 22.99 -15.28 -5.42
N ASN A 32 23.09 -14.17 -4.67
CA ASN A 32 22.31 -13.90 -3.46
C ASN A 32 21.52 -12.57 -3.54
N LEU A 33 20.97 -12.23 -4.71
CA LEU A 33 20.23 -10.98 -4.91
C LEU A 33 19.09 -10.79 -3.89
N ASN A 34 18.42 -11.88 -3.52
CA ASN A 34 17.26 -11.86 -2.63
C ASN A 34 17.58 -11.43 -1.19
N ASP A 35 18.82 -11.60 -0.73
CA ASP A 35 19.24 -11.20 0.62
C ASP A 35 19.29 -9.67 0.78
N TYR A 36 19.36 -8.96 -0.35
CA TYR A 36 19.46 -7.51 -0.40
C TYR A 36 18.15 -6.82 -0.81
N ILE A 37 17.09 -7.58 -1.10
CA ILE A 37 15.79 -7.07 -1.52
C ILE A 37 14.75 -7.28 -0.42
N PHE A 38 14.12 -6.19 0.03
CA PHE A 38 13.00 -6.26 0.97
C PHE A 38 11.67 -6.43 0.22
N ASP A 39 11.41 -7.67 -0.23
CA ASP A 39 10.15 -8.05 -0.86
C ASP A 39 9.63 -9.35 -0.24
N ASP A 40 8.49 -9.28 0.44
CA ASP A 40 7.89 -10.42 1.12
C ASP A 40 7.03 -11.30 0.18
N LEU A 41 6.78 -10.88 -1.06
CA LEU A 41 5.88 -11.55 -2.03
C LEU A 41 6.63 -12.21 -3.20
N PHE A 42 7.77 -11.67 -3.61
CA PHE A 42 8.49 -12.15 -4.80
C PHE A 42 9.93 -12.57 -4.52
N VAL A 43 10.41 -13.54 -5.29
CA VAL A 43 11.82 -13.93 -5.44
C VAL A 43 12.32 -13.37 -6.76
N TYR A 44 13.52 -12.82 -6.76
CA TYR A 44 14.21 -12.31 -7.94
C TYR A 44 15.39 -13.23 -8.23
N ASN A 45 15.34 -13.89 -9.39
CA ASN A 45 16.43 -14.72 -9.88
C ASN A 45 17.02 -14.07 -11.11
N ILE A 46 18.35 -14.06 -11.23
CA ILE A 46 19.03 -13.66 -12.45
C ILE A 46 19.22 -14.93 -13.27
N GLU A 47 18.54 -15.03 -14.40
CA GLU A 47 18.63 -16.18 -15.31
C GLU A 47 19.31 -15.75 -16.61
N ARG A 48 20.18 -16.62 -17.13
CA ARG A 48 20.74 -16.49 -18.48
C ARG A 48 19.79 -17.18 -19.45
N HIS A 49 19.31 -16.44 -20.44
CA HIS A 49 18.42 -16.98 -21.45
C HIS A 49 18.89 -16.53 -22.84
N HIS A 50 18.85 -17.47 -23.78
CA HIS A 50 19.11 -17.19 -25.18
C HIS A 50 17.83 -16.66 -25.83
N PHE A 51 17.92 -15.56 -26.57
CA PHE A 51 16.76 -14.97 -27.25
C PHE A 51 16.99 -14.94 -28.75
N ASP A 52 16.13 -15.59 -29.50
CA ASP A 52 16.28 -15.72 -30.97
C ASP A 52 15.82 -14.46 -31.74
N GLY A 53 15.22 -13.48 -31.07
CA GLY A 53 14.75 -12.26 -31.72
C GLY A 53 14.13 -11.22 -30.79
N VAL A 54 13.84 -10.04 -31.35
CA VAL A 54 13.40 -8.83 -30.62
C VAL A 54 12.08 -9.06 -29.85
N ASN A 55 11.15 -9.83 -30.42
CA ASN A 55 9.82 -10.06 -29.83
C ASN A 55 9.86 -10.89 -28.54
N GLY A 56 10.94 -11.65 -28.32
CA GLY A 56 11.14 -12.45 -27.11
C GLY A 56 11.87 -11.71 -25.99
N LEU A 57 12.42 -10.51 -26.25
CA LEU A 57 13.19 -9.77 -25.26
C LEU A 57 12.27 -9.21 -24.16
N PRO A 58 12.66 -9.36 -22.88
CA PRO A 58 11.94 -8.74 -21.78
C PRO A 58 12.17 -7.22 -21.78
N ASP A 59 11.33 -6.48 -21.05
CA ASP A 59 11.36 -5.02 -21.01
C ASP A 59 12.70 -4.46 -20.47
N VAL A 60 13.41 -5.25 -19.67
CA VAL A 60 14.78 -4.94 -19.23
C VAL A 60 15.62 -6.20 -19.29
N PHE A 61 16.80 -6.13 -19.89
CA PHE A 61 17.76 -7.23 -19.89
C PHE A 61 19.19 -6.70 -19.87
N PHE A 62 20.14 -7.57 -19.55
CA PHE A 62 21.56 -7.25 -19.54
C PHE A 62 22.31 -8.12 -20.54
N ASP A 63 23.25 -7.50 -21.24
CA ASP A 63 24.14 -8.18 -22.17
C ASP A 63 25.56 -8.13 -21.60
N GLU A 64 26.19 -9.30 -21.49
CA GLU A 64 27.61 -9.41 -21.14
C GLU A 64 28.43 -9.39 -22.42
N ASP A 65 29.03 -8.25 -22.73
CA ASP A 65 29.98 -8.14 -23.83
C ASP A 65 31.41 -8.30 -23.29
N PRO A 66 32.20 -9.28 -23.77
CA PRO A 66 33.57 -9.53 -23.29
C PRO A 66 34.51 -8.32 -23.45
N LEU A 67 34.21 -7.37 -24.34
CA LEU A 67 35.04 -6.19 -24.59
C LEU A 67 34.56 -4.93 -23.86
N THR A 68 33.25 -4.77 -23.64
CA THR A 68 32.67 -3.53 -23.09
C THR A 68 32.04 -3.70 -21.70
N GLY A 69 32.01 -4.93 -21.16
CA GLY A 69 31.43 -5.25 -19.87
C GLY A 69 29.91 -5.41 -19.93
N ILE A 70 29.25 -5.38 -18.78
CA ILE A 70 27.80 -5.62 -18.68
C ILE A 70 27.03 -4.35 -19.03
N SER A 71 26.15 -4.43 -20.04
CA SER A 71 25.31 -3.31 -20.48
C SER A 71 23.83 -3.58 -20.22
N CYS A 72 23.11 -2.55 -19.77
CA CYS A 72 21.67 -2.60 -19.51
C CYS A 72 20.89 -2.13 -20.73
N PHE A 73 19.88 -2.89 -21.13
CA PHE A 73 18.93 -2.47 -22.14
C PHE A 73 17.55 -2.31 -21.52
N THR A 74 16.93 -1.15 -21.75
CA THR A 74 15.57 -0.85 -21.26
C THR A 74 14.67 -0.50 -22.43
N ARG A 75 13.53 -1.20 -22.56
CA ARG A 75 12.52 -0.94 -23.58
C ARG A 75 11.76 0.35 -23.26
N ILE A 76 11.65 1.25 -24.23
CA ILE A 76 10.77 2.44 -24.15
C ILE A 76 9.43 2.16 -24.83
N SER A 77 9.47 1.55 -26.00
CA SER A 77 8.33 1.28 -26.87
C SER A 77 8.63 0.06 -27.74
N ASP A 78 7.66 -0.39 -28.55
CA ASP A 78 7.84 -1.55 -29.42
C ASP A 78 9.11 -1.47 -30.27
N ASN A 79 10.02 -2.41 -30.02
CA ASN A 79 11.33 -2.57 -30.65
C ASN A 79 12.36 -1.45 -30.41
N ILE A 80 12.10 -0.50 -29.49
CA ILE A 80 13.04 0.59 -29.16
C ILE A 80 13.61 0.39 -27.76
N PHE A 81 14.95 0.28 -27.68
CA PHE A 81 15.68 0.02 -26.45
C PHE A 81 16.75 1.09 -26.21
N LEU A 82 16.94 1.50 -24.96
CA LEU A 82 18.06 2.34 -24.55
C LEU A 82 19.16 1.50 -23.93
N LYS A 83 20.40 1.78 -24.30
CA LYS A 83 21.59 1.23 -23.65
C LYS A 83 22.01 2.14 -22.50
N ASN A 84 22.17 1.61 -21.28
CA ASN A 84 22.75 2.31 -20.12
C ASN A 84 22.19 3.73 -19.84
N ASP A 85 20.88 3.94 -20.02
CA ASP A 85 20.20 5.24 -19.89
C ASP A 85 20.72 6.34 -20.86
N GLU A 86 21.33 5.95 -21.99
CA GLU A 86 21.70 6.88 -23.06
C GLU A 86 20.46 7.47 -23.73
N LYS A 87 20.58 8.70 -24.28
CA LYS A 87 19.47 9.38 -24.97
C LYS A 87 19.19 8.81 -26.37
N SER A 88 20.10 8.00 -26.90
CA SER A 88 20.00 7.41 -28.23
C SER A 88 19.36 6.03 -28.18
N ALA A 89 18.36 5.82 -29.04
CA ALA A 89 17.78 4.51 -29.29
C ALA A 89 18.84 3.57 -29.89
N PHE A 90 18.95 2.38 -29.32
CA PHE A 90 19.80 1.31 -29.82
C PHE A 90 19.00 0.42 -30.77
N VAL A 91 19.54 0.19 -31.95
CA VAL A 91 18.98 -0.74 -32.94
C VAL A 91 19.78 -2.03 -32.87
N PHE A 92 19.09 -3.15 -32.61
CA PHE A 92 19.75 -4.45 -32.54
C PHE A 92 20.20 -4.92 -33.92
N THR A 93 21.46 -5.36 -34.00
CA THR A 93 21.98 -6.09 -35.16
C THR A 93 21.75 -7.59 -34.99
N HIS A 94 21.76 -8.37 -36.09
CA HIS A 94 21.59 -9.82 -36.02
C HIS A 94 22.63 -10.53 -35.13
N ASP A 95 23.84 -9.97 -35.02
CA ASP A 95 24.88 -10.52 -34.16
C ASP A 95 24.60 -10.35 -32.66
N PHE A 96 23.74 -9.39 -32.29
CA PHE A 96 23.36 -9.14 -30.91
C PHE A 96 22.61 -10.30 -30.25
N PHE A 97 21.91 -11.11 -31.04
CA PHE A 97 21.12 -12.25 -30.54
C PHE A 97 21.96 -13.52 -30.34
N LYS A 98 23.24 -13.51 -30.70
CA LYS A 98 24.11 -14.69 -30.57
C LYS A 98 24.59 -14.94 -29.13
N SER A 99 24.53 -13.93 -28.25
CA SER A 99 24.94 -14.03 -26.85
C SER A 99 23.76 -14.32 -25.93
N ASP A 100 24.01 -15.09 -24.87
CA ASP A 100 23.06 -15.26 -23.78
C ASP A 100 22.86 -13.93 -23.05
N LYS A 101 21.60 -13.56 -22.83
CA LYS A 101 21.24 -12.34 -22.10
C LYS A 101 20.87 -12.70 -20.67
N LEU A 102 21.25 -11.85 -19.73
CA LEU A 102 20.81 -11.95 -18.35
C LEU A 102 19.48 -11.20 -18.19
N HIS A 103 18.51 -11.83 -17.55
CA HIS A 103 17.25 -11.20 -17.18
C HIS A 103 16.91 -11.48 -15.72
N ILE A 104 16.36 -10.48 -15.03
CA ILE A 104 15.85 -10.67 -13.66
C ILE A 104 14.44 -11.24 -13.76
N HIS A 105 14.34 -12.56 -13.64
CA HIS A 105 13.06 -13.23 -13.54
C HIS A 105 12.47 -13.01 -12.15
N LYS A 106 11.34 -12.28 -12.11
CA LYS A 106 10.50 -12.16 -10.92
C LYS A 106 9.59 -13.39 -10.79
N LYS A 107 9.76 -14.18 -9.74
CA LYS A 107 8.94 -15.37 -9.43
C LYS A 107 8.14 -15.16 -8.14
N ASN A 108 6.95 -15.74 -8.05
CA ASN A 108 6.16 -15.67 -6.81
C ASN A 108 6.82 -16.53 -5.72
N LYS A 109 6.93 -16.01 -4.50
CA LYS A 109 7.32 -16.81 -3.33
C LYS A 109 6.24 -17.86 -3.05
N SER A 110 6.63 -19.10 -2.76
CA SER A 110 5.72 -20.12 -2.24
C SER A 110 5.46 -19.83 -0.77
N LEU A 111 4.42 -19.05 -0.48
CA LEU A 111 4.07 -18.64 0.88
C LEU A 111 3.00 -19.55 1.47
N THR A 112 3.15 -19.90 2.75
CA THR A 112 2.05 -20.46 3.55
C THR A 112 1.04 -19.35 3.85
N THR A 113 -0.21 -19.74 4.16
CA THR A 113 -1.31 -18.79 4.42
C THR A 113 -0.97 -17.78 5.51
N ASP A 114 -0.36 -18.22 6.60
CA ASP A 114 -0.01 -17.35 7.73
C ASP A 114 1.08 -16.34 7.38
N VAL A 115 2.07 -16.77 6.60
CA VAL A 115 3.15 -15.89 6.14
C VAL A 115 2.61 -14.89 5.13
N PHE A 116 1.77 -15.32 4.19
CA PHE A 116 1.10 -14.43 3.25
C PHE A 116 0.25 -13.36 3.97
N PHE A 117 -0.53 -13.75 4.97
CA PHE A 117 -1.34 -12.81 5.75
C PHE A 117 -0.45 -11.78 6.49
N LYS A 118 0.65 -12.23 7.11
CA LYS A 118 1.63 -11.32 7.72
C LYS A 118 2.26 -10.36 6.71
N SER A 119 2.60 -10.85 5.51
CA SER A 119 3.13 -10.02 4.43
C SER A 119 2.11 -8.96 3.99
N VAL A 120 0.83 -9.31 3.89
CA VAL A 120 -0.25 -8.35 3.58
C VAL A 120 -0.37 -7.30 4.69
N ILE A 121 -0.32 -7.67 5.97
CA ILE A 121 -0.35 -6.69 7.07
C ILE A 121 0.84 -5.74 7.03
N LYS A 122 2.05 -6.25 6.73
CA LYS A 122 3.27 -5.42 6.64
C LYS A 122 3.22 -4.38 5.53
N LEU A 123 2.40 -4.59 4.50
CA LEU A 123 2.15 -3.61 3.44
C LEU A 123 1.31 -2.40 3.91
N THR A 124 0.82 -2.39 5.15
CA THR A 124 0.14 -1.21 5.71
C THR A 124 1.03 0.04 5.60
N PRO A 125 0.56 1.15 5.00
CA PRO A 125 1.38 2.32 4.75
C PRO A 125 1.77 3.01 6.06
N LYS A 126 3.06 3.00 6.41
CA LYS A 126 3.57 3.67 7.64
C LYS A 126 3.38 5.18 7.64
N VAL A 127 3.18 5.79 6.47
CA VAL A 127 2.90 7.24 6.34
C VAL A 127 1.62 7.63 7.09
N SER A 128 0.66 6.72 7.19
CA SER A 128 -0.55 6.92 7.97
C SER A 128 -0.30 7.18 9.46
N LEU A 129 0.86 6.78 10.01
CA LEU A 129 1.26 7.08 11.40
C LEU A 129 1.51 8.57 11.63
N PHE A 130 1.78 9.35 10.57
CA PHE A 130 1.85 10.81 10.68
C PHE A 130 0.50 11.44 11.04
N SER A 131 -0.60 10.67 11.08
CA SER A 131 -1.87 11.13 11.64
C SER A 131 -1.86 11.24 13.16
N PHE A 132 -0.94 10.58 13.88
CA PHE A 132 -0.98 10.53 15.35
C PHE A 132 -0.74 11.87 16.03
N PRO A 133 0.24 12.70 15.61
CA PRO A 133 0.38 14.04 16.18
C PRO A 133 -0.86 14.92 15.92
N LEU A 134 -1.59 14.66 14.82
CA LEU A 134 -2.80 15.42 14.52
C LEU A 134 -3.96 15.11 15.48
N VAL A 135 -3.89 14.00 16.21
CA VAL A 135 -4.90 13.63 17.20
C VAL A 135 -5.08 14.71 18.28
N VAL A 136 -4.01 15.44 18.60
CA VAL A 136 -4.06 16.57 19.55
C VAL A 136 -5.02 17.66 19.08
N PHE A 137 -5.12 17.91 17.77
CA PHE A 137 -6.07 18.88 17.23
C PHE A 137 -7.53 18.42 17.43
N GLY A 138 -7.79 17.12 17.52
CA GLY A 138 -9.12 16.60 17.90
C GLY A 138 -9.60 17.08 19.28
N LEU A 139 -8.67 17.48 20.17
CA LEU A 139 -9.00 18.05 21.48
C LEU A 139 -9.32 19.56 21.41
N LEU A 140 -9.12 20.24 20.27
CA LEU A 140 -9.46 21.66 20.12
C LEU A 140 -10.95 21.91 20.36
N ILE A 141 -11.84 21.04 19.89
CA ILE A 141 -13.29 21.22 20.05
C ILE A 141 -13.70 21.25 21.54
N PRO A 142 -13.38 20.23 22.36
CA PRO A 142 -13.70 20.27 23.78
C PRO A 142 -12.97 21.40 24.52
N PHE A 143 -11.72 21.70 24.14
CA PHE A 143 -10.96 22.81 24.74
C PHE A 143 -11.57 24.19 24.41
N TYR A 144 -12.02 24.38 23.17
CA TYR A 144 -12.74 25.57 22.72
C TYR A 144 -14.02 25.76 23.51
N SER A 145 -14.85 24.71 23.62
CA SER A 145 -16.12 24.78 24.35
C SER A 145 -15.91 25.22 25.80
N ASN A 146 -14.90 24.67 26.47
CA ASN A 146 -14.63 25.02 27.86
C ASN A 146 -14.06 26.44 28.04
N LEU A 147 -13.13 26.85 27.17
CA LEU A 147 -12.60 28.23 27.17
C LEU A 147 -13.66 29.26 26.80
N PHE A 148 -14.53 28.93 25.84
CA PHE A 148 -15.65 29.76 25.43
C PHE A 148 -16.61 29.98 26.59
N ASN A 149 -17.04 28.91 27.26
CA ASN A 149 -17.90 29.01 28.44
C ASN A 149 -17.25 29.81 29.57
N SER A 150 -15.96 29.57 29.83
CA SER A 150 -15.22 30.34 30.84
C SER A 150 -15.13 31.82 30.49
N LYS A 151 -14.85 32.17 29.23
CA LYS A 151 -14.75 33.58 28.81
C LYS A 151 -16.10 34.28 28.71
N LEU A 152 -17.17 33.54 28.43
CA LEU A 152 -18.52 34.09 28.44
C LEU A 152 -18.99 34.42 29.87
N ILE A 153 -18.58 33.62 30.86
CA ILE A 153 -18.91 33.83 32.28
C ILE A 153 -18.00 34.90 32.92
N TYR A 154 -16.71 34.92 32.59
CA TYR A 154 -15.69 35.74 33.30
C TYR A 154 -15.14 36.93 32.51
N SER A 155 -15.57 37.18 31.28
CA SER A 155 -15.06 38.29 30.44
C SER A 155 -16.17 39.12 29.82
N ASP A 156 -16.19 40.42 30.11
CA ASP A 156 -17.20 41.36 29.60
C ASP A 156 -16.99 41.81 28.13
N SER A 157 -15.87 41.45 27.48
CA SER A 157 -15.58 41.92 26.12
C SER A 157 -15.87 40.86 25.05
N LEU A 158 -16.85 41.15 24.19
CA LEU A 158 -17.20 40.35 23.00
C LEU A 158 -16.01 40.21 22.03
N LEU A 159 -15.13 41.22 22.00
CA LEU A 159 -13.91 41.22 21.18
C LEU A 159 -12.92 40.12 21.57
N SER A 160 -12.74 39.86 22.88
CA SER A 160 -11.90 38.77 23.36
C SER A 160 -12.43 37.41 22.88
N VAL A 161 -13.73 37.18 23.02
CA VAL A 161 -14.38 35.92 22.57
C VAL A 161 -14.17 35.72 21.07
N MET A 162 -14.43 36.76 20.27
CA MET A 162 -14.23 36.71 18.81
C MET A 162 -12.78 36.40 18.42
N ASN A 163 -11.79 37.01 19.09
CA ASN A 163 -10.38 36.75 18.83
C ASN A 163 -10.00 35.29 19.13
N PHE A 164 -10.49 34.72 20.24
CA PHE A 164 -10.26 33.30 20.54
C PHE A 164 -10.90 32.39 19.49
N THR A 165 -12.16 32.63 19.12
CA THR A 165 -12.84 31.84 18.09
C THR A 165 -12.10 31.88 16.75
N PHE A 166 -11.58 33.04 16.35
CA PHE A 166 -10.79 33.17 15.13
C PHE A 166 -9.51 32.34 15.14
N VAL A 167 -8.77 32.34 16.26
CA VAL A 167 -7.56 31.52 16.43
C VAL A 167 -7.89 30.03 16.35
N PHE A 168 -8.98 29.58 17.00
CA PHE A 168 -9.42 28.19 16.92
C PHE A 168 -9.84 27.78 15.49
N PHE A 169 -10.49 28.69 14.76
CA PHE A 169 -10.84 28.45 13.37
C PHE A 169 -9.59 28.24 12.49
N ILE A 170 -8.54 29.04 12.69
CA ILE A 170 -7.25 28.84 12.00
C ILE A 170 -6.67 27.46 12.30
N PHE A 171 -6.69 27.02 13.57
CA PHE A 171 -6.18 25.70 13.94
C PHE A 171 -7.01 24.56 13.34
N LEU A 172 -8.34 24.70 13.24
CA LEU A 172 -9.20 23.74 12.55
C LEU A 172 -8.87 23.64 11.05
N LEU A 173 -8.61 24.77 10.39
CA LEU A 173 -8.17 24.77 8.99
C LEU A 173 -6.83 24.06 8.83
N PHE A 174 -5.87 24.30 9.72
CA PHE A 174 -4.60 23.58 9.71
C PHE A 174 -4.80 22.07 9.92
N GLU A 175 -5.60 21.67 10.89
CA GLU A 175 -5.93 20.26 11.12
C GLU A 175 -6.47 19.61 9.85
N MET A 176 -7.49 20.22 9.22
CA MET A 176 -8.09 19.72 7.98
C MET A 176 -7.05 19.59 6.86
N PHE A 177 -6.22 20.60 6.67
CA PHE A 177 -5.19 20.61 5.63
C PHE A 177 -4.16 19.49 5.83
N PHE A 178 -3.63 19.34 7.05
CA PHE A 178 -2.65 18.30 7.33
C PHE A 178 -3.27 16.90 7.25
N LYS A 179 -4.49 16.69 7.77
CA LYS A 179 -5.22 15.41 7.64
C LYS A 179 -5.40 15.04 6.17
N HIS A 180 -5.83 16.00 5.35
CA HIS A 180 -6.02 15.78 3.92
C HIS A 180 -4.71 15.38 3.22
N LYS A 181 -3.61 16.08 3.50
CA LYS A 181 -2.30 15.78 2.92
C LYS A 181 -1.80 14.39 3.31
N VAL A 182 -1.88 14.02 4.59
CA VAL A 182 -1.49 12.68 5.06
C VAL A 182 -2.36 11.60 4.42
N ASN A 183 -3.68 11.83 4.33
CA ASN A 183 -4.60 10.88 3.73
C ASN A 183 -4.31 10.65 2.24
N ASN A 184 -4.10 11.72 1.46
CA ASN A 184 -3.80 11.58 0.03
C ASN A 184 -2.50 10.80 -0.22
N VAL A 185 -1.45 11.05 0.57
CA VAL A 185 -0.20 10.29 0.46
C VAL A 185 -0.41 8.82 0.87
N SER A 186 -1.22 8.57 1.89
CA SER A 186 -1.58 7.21 2.31
C SER A 186 -2.35 6.48 1.21
N LEU A 187 -3.34 7.11 0.60
CA LEU A 187 -4.13 6.56 -0.50
C LEU A 187 -3.26 6.21 -1.72
N GLY A 188 -2.34 7.10 -2.13
CA GLY A 188 -1.42 6.78 -3.22
C GLY A 188 -0.49 5.60 -2.92
N ARG A 189 -0.14 5.38 -1.64
CA ARG A 189 0.63 4.19 -1.22
C ARG A 189 -0.23 2.92 -1.20
N ILE A 190 -1.48 3.03 -0.76
CA ILE A 190 -2.46 1.93 -0.79
C ILE A 190 -2.69 1.46 -2.22
N GLU A 191 -2.84 2.39 -3.17
CA GLU A 191 -3.00 2.06 -4.59
C GLU A 191 -1.81 1.27 -5.12
N LYS A 192 -0.57 1.75 -4.88
CA LYS A 192 0.65 1.04 -5.29
C LYS A 192 0.76 -0.36 -4.68
N ASN A 193 0.43 -0.50 -3.40
CA ASN A 193 0.47 -1.78 -2.70
C ASN A 193 -0.62 -2.73 -3.23
N SER A 194 -1.79 -2.20 -3.54
CA SER A 194 -2.89 -2.92 -4.16
C SER A 194 -2.48 -3.47 -5.53
N THR A 195 -1.88 -2.65 -6.40
CA THR A 195 -1.36 -3.11 -7.69
C THR A 195 -0.31 -4.21 -7.55
N THR A 196 0.57 -4.11 -6.55
CA THR A 196 1.60 -5.12 -6.27
C THR A 196 0.97 -6.45 -5.87
N LEU A 197 -0.03 -6.41 -4.98
CA LEU A 197 -0.80 -7.58 -4.55
C LEU A 197 -1.58 -8.20 -5.71
N SER A 198 -2.24 -7.38 -6.52
CA SER A 198 -2.95 -7.83 -7.73
C SER A 198 -2.01 -8.53 -8.71
N CYS A 199 -0.81 -7.99 -8.93
CA CYS A 199 0.19 -8.63 -9.79
C CYS A 199 0.63 -10.01 -9.25
N TYR A 200 0.83 -10.12 -7.92
CA TYR A 200 1.14 -11.38 -7.27
C TYR A 200 0.01 -12.41 -7.46
N LEU A 201 -1.24 -12.02 -7.18
CA LEU A 201 -2.42 -12.87 -7.28
C LEU A 201 -2.71 -13.28 -8.73
N ALA A 202 -2.54 -12.39 -9.70
CA ALA A 202 -2.72 -12.67 -11.11
C ALA A 202 -1.78 -13.78 -11.61
N ARG A 203 -0.52 -13.78 -11.14
CA ARG A 203 0.46 -14.81 -11.45
C ARG A 203 0.15 -16.19 -10.82
N LEU A 204 -0.72 -16.24 -9.82
CA LEU A 204 -1.19 -17.50 -9.23
C LEU A 204 -2.37 -18.12 -9.99
N ILE A 205 -3.06 -17.35 -10.84
CA ILE A 205 -4.25 -17.80 -11.59
C ILE A 205 -3.97 -19.10 -12.40
N PRO A 206 -2.89 -19.19 -13.21
CA PRO A 206 -2.65 -20.36 -14.06
C PRO A 206 -2.42 -21.65 -13.25
N SER A 207 -1.92 -21.51 -12.02
CA SER A 207 -1.63 -22.64 -11.13
C SER A 207 -2.83 -23.10 -10.30
N SER A 208 -3.94 -22.35 -10.32
CA SER A 208 -5.07 -22.61 -9.44
C SER A 208 -6.06 -23.63 -10.03
N LYS A 209 -6.51 -24.59 -9.22
CA LYS A 209 -7.52 -25.60 -9.62
C LYS A 209 -8.96 -25.19 -9.31
N SER A 210 -9.21 -23.95 -8.90
CA SER A 210 -10.53 -23.54 -8.37
C SER A 210 -11.39 -22.81 -9.41
N ASN A 211 -12.66 -23.23 -9.54
CA ASN A 211 -13.59 -22.70 -10.55
C ASN A 211 -13.93 -21.20 -10.38
N ASN A 212 -13.74 -20.64 -9.18
CA ASN A 212 -14.09 -19.26 -8.81
C ASN A 212 -12.86 -18.45 -8.36
N ILE A 213 -11.67 -18.71 -8.92
CA ILE A 213 -10.43 -18.06 -8.49
C ILE A 213 -10.48 -16.52 -8.60
N SER A 214 -11.09 -16.00 -9.67
CA SER A 214 -11.20 -14.56 -9.91
C SER A 214 -11.99 -13.84 -8.81
N VAL A 215 -13.10 -14.44 -8.34
CA VAL A 215 -13.91 -13.88 -7.25
C VAL A 215 -13.13 -13.89 -5.93
N LYS A 216 -12.37 -14.96 -5.67
CA LYS A 216 -11.54 -15.07 -4.46
C LYS A 216 -10.42 -14.03 -4.47
N ILE A 217 -9.74 -13.83 -5.60
CA ILE A 217 -8.71 -12.80 -5.77
C ILE A 217 -9.28 -11.42 -5.49
N ARG A 218 -10.41 -11.05 -6.12
CA ARG A 218 -11.06 -9.76 -5.89
C ARG A 218 -11.48 -9.56 -4.44
N THR A 219 -11.90 -10.62 -3.76
CA THR A 219 -12.26 -10.58 -2.34
C THR A 219 -11.02 -10.34 -1.48
N ILE A 220 -9.89 -10.96 -1.80
CA ILE A 220 -8.62 -10.74 -1.09
C ILE A 220 -8.14 -9.30 -1.29
N GLU A 221 -8.17 -8.78 -2.51
CA GLU A 221 -7.74 -7.41 -2.83
C GLU A 221 -8.58 -6.36 -2.08
N THR A 222 -9.91 -6.49 -2.15
CA THR A 222 -10.82 -5.56 -1.47
C THR A 222 -10.68 -5.63 0.05
N SER A 223 -10.48 -6.83 0.60
CA SER A 223 -10.26 -7.01 2.04
C SER A 223 -8.91 -6.44 2.48
N ALA A 224 -7.85 -6.67 1.72
CA ALA A 224 -6.51 -6.13 2.00
C ALA A 224 -6.50 -4.59 1.96
N SER A 225 -7.12 -3.98 0.94
CA SER A 225 -7.23 -2.52 0.85
C SER A 225 -7.99 -1.94 2.04
N SER A 226 -9.11 -2.57 2.44
CA SER A 226 -9.86 -2.13 3.62
C SER A 226 -9.06 -2.28 4.93
N LEU A 227 -8.22 -3.32 5.02
CA LEU A 227 -7.37 -3.54 6.19
C LEU A 227 -6.29 -2.46 6.29
N TRP A 228 -5.69 -2.04 5.18
CA TRP A 228 -4.70 -0.97 5.14
C TRP A 228 -5.26 0.41 5.50
N GLU A 229 -6.56 0.65 5.29
CA GLU A 229 -7.25 1.88 5.71
C GLU A 229 -7.66 1.82 7.19
N VAL A 230 -8.22 0.70 7.63
CA VAL A 230 -8.80 0.56 8.97
C VAL A 230 -7.73 0.50 10.06
N ILE A 231 -6.60 -0.18 9.83
CA ILE A 231 -5.56 -0.33 10.87
C ILE A 231 -5.04 1.03 11.36
N PRO A 232 -4.57 1.94 10.49
CA PRO A 232 -4.06 3.23 10.94
C PRO A 232 -5.11 4.11 11.61
N GLN A 233 -6.33 4.12 11.06
CA GLN A 233 -7.45 4.88 11.63
C GLN A 233 -7.77 4.39 13.04
N SER A 234 -7.85 3.06 13.22
CA SER A 234 -8.11 2.46 14.53
C SER A 234 -7.02 2.82 15.54
N LEU A 235 -5.76 2.87 15.10
CA LEU A 235 -4.65 3.23 15.99
C LEU A 235 -4.69 4.72 16.38
N ALA A 236 -5.03 5.61 15.45
CA ALA A 236 -5.25 7.03 15.74
C ALA A 236 -6.40 7.23 16.75
N ASP A 237 -7.50 6.48 16.60
CA ASP A 237 -8.64 6.53 17.53
C ASP A 237 -8.26 6.03 18.94
N ILE A 238 -7.43 4.99 19.05
CA ILE A 238 -6.91 4.51 20.34
C ILE A 238 -6.06 5.59 21.02
N VAL A 239 -5.16 6.25 20.27
CA VAL A 239 -4.33 7.34 20.79
C VAL A 239 -5.21 8.51 21.24
N PHE A 240 -6.26 8.84 20.47
CA PHE A 240 -7.23 9.88 20.85
C PHE A 240 -7.95 9.54 22.15
N MET A 241 -8.44 8.31 22.27
CA MET A 241 -9.10 7.82 23.48
C MET A 241 -8.20 7.91 24.71
N ILE A 242 -6.92 7.55 24.58
CA ILE A 242 -5.95 7.65 25.68
C ILE A 242 -5.73 9.11 26.07
N LEU A 243 -5.48 9.99 25.10
CA LEU A 243 -5.28 11.42 25.34
C LEU A 243 -6.51 12.08 25.98
N LEU A 244 -7.71 11.78 25.48
CA LEU A 244 -8.97 12.27 26.01
C LEU A 244 -9.17 11.78 27.46
N SER A 245 -8.88 10.51 27.73
CA SER A 245 -8.99 9.93 29.06
C SER A 245 -8.06 10.61 30.05
N ILE A 246 -6.80 10.85 29.67
CA ILE A 246 -5.84 11.60 30.50
C ILE A 246 -6.38 13.00 30.80
N CYS A 247 -6.89 13.70 29.78
CA CYS A 247 -7.43 15.04 29.94
C CYS A 247 -8.65 15.06 30.88
N LEU A 248 -9.54 14.07 30.78
CA LEU A 248 -10.71 13.95 31.65
C LEU A 248 -10.32 13.63 33.10
N VAL A 249 -9.30 12.79 33.33
CA VAL A 249 -8.77 12.50 34.68
C VAL A 249 -8.27 13.78 35.34
N PHE A 250 -7.51 14.62 34.61
CA PHE A 250 -7.02 15.90 35.15
C PHE A 250 -8.15 16.89 35.48
N MET A 251 -9.21 16.92 34.67
CA MET A 251 -10.31 17.88 34.83
C MET A 251 -11.34 17.47 35.90
N LEU A 252 -11.68 16.17 35.99
CA LEU A 252 -12.74 15.67 36.89
C LEU A 252 -12.21 14.94 38.13
N GLY A 253 -10.94 14.57 38.19
CA GLY A 253 -10.37 13.80 39.30
C GLY A 253 -11.09 12.46 39.50
N ALA A 254 -11.49 12.16 40.74
CA ALA A 254 -12.09 10.87 41.13
C ALA A 254 -13.44 10.56 40.45
N TYR A 255 -14.20 11.58 40.05
CA TYR A 255 -15.49 11.43 39.38
C TYR A 255 -15.38 10.88 37.95
N PHE A 256 -14.17 10.85 37.39
CA PHE A 256 -13.90 10.24 36.09
C PHE A 256 -14.30 8.76 36.01
N SER A 257 -14.16 8.03 37.12
CA SER A 257 -14.43 6.58 37.19
C SER A 257 -15.85 6.22 36.73
N ILE A 258 -16.85 7.00 37.16
CA ILE A 258 -18.26 6.81 36.78
C ILE A 258 -18.46 7.08 35.28
N LEU A 259 -17.83 8.14 34.77
CA LEU A 259 -17.89 8.52 33.35
C LEU A 259 -17.23 7.47 32.45
N LEU A 260 -16.11 6.90 32.91
CA LEU A 260 -15.38 5.84 32.19
C LEU A 260 -16.22 4.57 32.07
N ILE A 261 -16.93 4.17 33.15
CA ILE A 261 -17.84 3.02 33.09
C ILE A 261 -18.94 3.25 32.05
N TYR A 262 -19.52 4.45 32.00
CA TYR A 262 -20.52 4.81 30.99
C TYR A 262 -19.98 4.66 29.56
N TYR A 263 -18.78 5.19 29.27
CA TYR A 263 -18.18 5.10 27.94
C TYR A 263 -17.77 3.66 27.56
N ILE A 264 -17.35 2.81 28.51
CA ILE A 264 -17.07 1.40 28.25
C ILE A 264 -18.34 0.66 27.82
N ILE A 265 -19.45 0.87 28.54
CA ILE A 265 -20.74 0.24 28.20
C ILE A 265 -21.19 0.71 26.80
N PHE A 266 -21.10 2.01 26.54
CA PHE A 266 -21.44 2.58 25.24
C PHE A 266 -20.56 2.02 24.11
N ALA A 267 -19.25 1.88 24.34
CA ALA A 267 -18.33 1.29 23.38
C ALA A 267 -18.70 -0.17 23.05
N PHE A 268 -19.08 -0.97 24.05
CA PHE A 268 -19.54 -2.34 23.83
C PHE A 268 -20.81 -2.40 22.96
N CYS A 269 -21.78 -1.52 23.22
CA CYS A 269 -22.97 -1.38 22.38
C CYS A 269 -22.62 -1.01 20.94
N MET A 270 -21.69 -0.07 20.74
CA MET A 270 -21.26 0.34 19.39
C MET A 270 -20.54 -0.77 18.65
N ILE A 271 -19.65 -1.52 19.32
CA ILE A 271 -18.98 -2.70 18.74
C ILE A 271 -20.02 -3.74 18.31
N TYR A 272 -21.00 -4.03 19.17
CA TYR A 272 -22.07 -4.98 18.87
C TYR A 272 -22.85 -4.58 17.61
N ILE A 273 -23.27 -3.30 17.51
CA ILE A 273 -23.96 -2.77 16.32
C ILE A 273 -23.07 -2.91 15.08
N ARG A 274 -21.79 -2.55 15.18
CA ARG A 274 -20.86 -2.59 14.05
C ARG A 274 -20.62 -4.01 13.55
N VAL A 275 -20.49 -5.00 14.45
CA VAL A 275 -20.39 -6.41 14.09
C VAL A 275 -21.65 -6.89 13.36
N LYS A 276 -22.83 -6.49 13.83
CA LYS A 276 -24.11 -6.79 13.16
C LYS A 276 -24.14 -6.19 11.74
N CYS A 277 -23.70 -4.93 11.58
CA CYS A 277 -23.58 -4.28 10.27
C CYS A 277 -22.59 -4.99 9.36
N TYR A 278 -21.41 -5.40 9.86
CA TYR A 278 -20.43 -6.15 9.08
C TYR A 278 -20.99 -7.48 8.58
N LYS A 279 -21.71 -8.21 9.43
CA LYS A 279 -22.35 -9.47 9.03
C LYS A 279 -23.37 -9.24 7.91
N SER A 280 -24.16 -8.17 8.01
CA SER A 280 -25.10 -7.78 6.95
C SER A 280 -24.39 -7.39 5.65
N ALA A 281 -23.32 -6.60 5.73
CA ALA A 281 -22.56 -6.16 4.55
C ALA A 281 -21.85 -7.32 3.83
N LEU A 282 -21.34 -8.30 4.58
CA LEU A 282 -20.79 -9.54 4.03
C LEU A 282 -21.84 -10.32 3.25
N ALA A 283 -23.04 -10.53 3.82
CA ALA A 283 -24.14 -11.20 3.13
C ALA A 283 -24.57 -10.47 1.85
N THR A 284 -24.59 -9.12 1.86
CA THR A 284 -24.89 -8.34 0.64
C THR A 284 -23.80 -8.49 -0.43
N ARG A 285 -22.51 -8.53 -0.03
CA ARG A 285 -21.40 -8.74 -0.97
C ARG A 285 -21.41 -10.14 -1.56
N GLU A 286 -21.72 -11.16 -0.77
CA GLU A 286 -21.90 -12.53 -1.27
C GLU A 286 -23.01 -12.58 -2.34
N LEU A 287 -24.18 -12.01 -2.07
CA LEU A 287 -25.27 -11.89 -3.04
C LEU A 287 -24.87 -11.12 -4.31
N ALA A 288 -24.12 -10.02 -4.18
CA ALA A 288 -23.64 -9.25 -5.32
C ALA A 288 -22.63 -10.05 -6.17
N ASN A 289 -21.76 -10.82 -5.53
CA ASN A 289 -20.82 -11.71 -6.20
C ASN A 289 -21.52 -12.88 -6.89
N GLU A 290 -22.54 -13.47 -6.27
CA GLU A 290 -23.38 -14.50 -6.89
C GLU A 290 -24.07 -13.96 -8.14
N LYS A 291 -24.67 -12.76 -8.07
CA LYS A 291 -25.26 -12.08 -9.23
C LYS A 291 -24.24 -11.86 -10.35
N LEU A 292 -23.03 -11.37 -10.02
CA LEU A 292 -21.96 -11.19 -11.00
C LEU A 292 -21.58 -12.51 -11.68
N SER A 293 -21.43 -13.59 -10.90
CA SER A 293 -21.12 -14.92 -11.42
C SER A 293 -22.22 -15.44 -12.35
N TYR A 294 -23.47 -15.18 -12.00
CA TYR A 294 -24.64 -15.52 -12.82
C TYR A 294 -24.63 -14.75 -14.15
N PHE A 295 -24.38 -13.43 -14.13
CA PHE A 295 -24.28 -12.64 -15.36
C PHE A 295 -23.14 -13.11 -16.27
N ILE A 296 -21.97 -13.41 -15.73
CA ILE A 296 -20.83 -13.96 -16.50
C ILE A 296 -21.21 -15.31 -17.13
N SER A 297 -21.94 -16.16 -16.40
CA SER A 297 -22.40 -17.46 -16.92
C SER A 297 -23.40 -17.31 -18.08
N LEU A 298 -24.30 -16.32 -18.00
CA LEU A 298 -25.26 -16.01 -19.06
C LEU A 298 -24.58 -15.43 -20.30
N GLU A 299 -23.61 -14.54 -20.12
CA GLU A 299 -22.82 -13.96 -21.21
C GLU A 299 -22.02 -15.03 -21.96
N ARG A 300 -21.41 -15.97 -21.22
CA ARG A 300 -20.71 -17.12 -21.79
C ARG A 300 -21.65 -18.05 -22.57
N LYS A 301 -22.86 -18.31 -22.04
CA LYS A 301 -23.88 -19.09 -22.76
C LYS A 301 -24.37 -18.39 -24.03
N LYS A 302 -24.53 -17.06 -23.99
CA LYS A 302 -24.92 -16.25 -25.15
C LYS A 302 -23.86 -16.31 -26.25
N MET A 303 -22.57 -16.19 -25.90
CA MET A 303 -21.46 -16.36 -26.86
C MET A 303 -21.46 -17.75 -27.51
N ASN A 304 -21.73 -18.81 -26.74
CA ASN A 304 -21.77 -20.17 -27.26
C ASN A 304 -23.02 -20.50 -28.09
N CYS A 305 -24.10 -19.72 -28.01
CA CYS A 305 -25.32 -19.89 -28.83
C CYS A 305 -25.29 -19.06 -30.12
N CYS A 306 -24.31 -18.17 -30.32
CA CYS A 306 -24.13 -17.38 -31.55
C CYS A 306 -23.01 -17.91 -32.46
N LEU A 307 -22.51 -19.12 -32.19
CA LEU A 307 -21.63 -19.93 -33.03
C LEU A 307 -22.42 -21.13 -33.55
#